data_AF-A0A0Q6AP65-F1
#
_entry.id   AF-A0A0Q6AP65-F1
#
_cell.length_a   1.000
_cell.length_b   1.000
_cell.length_c   1.000
_cell.angle_alpha   90.00
_cell.angle_beta   90.00
_cell.angle_gamma   90.00
#
_symmetry.space_group_name_H-M   'P 1'
#
loop_
_entity.id
_entity.type
_entity.pdbx_description
1 polymer ?
#
loop_
_entity_poly.entity_id
_entity_poly.type
_entity_poly.pdbx_seq_one_letter_code
_entity_poly.pdbx_strand_id
1 'polypeptide(L)'
;MCMPAPPALADGARPADTVRIVLKFVKLGVADMPVARFDPASCPSCTAVTEPLFNAENARETVIALSVPRRRSLELAFQGPGKAVRRVILEGGDLPFRYDAGRLVVQVPPVAADAVTAAEVATHIVEPGMVLRFEHADPVRRAGFYATGPFPDVQRRAANVLEFAQREVIRELGLGEQVEREHLGRIQIMGFDTNAPHGHTDAPPHMHMHLRWPGNRGTQIGHYYIGADGLLTHNQVGVKDIPGRERRFGRGEPFTTVGPNDRGIYTHRITTEGWLELGRAGEKPCLIQPDGSTGFQSGATIRCPGHPVTRIGVEDDRSRGVITVATGAVTETFRYDTDTGELTSPAAVTPPGPSVYQDEPINPA
;
A
#
# COMPACT_ATOMS: atom_id res chain seq x y z
N MET A 1 -26.70 24.21 21.32
CA MET A 1 -27.08 24.76 20.00
C MET A 1 -26.29 24.00 18.96
N CYS A 2 -26.93 23.09 18.23
CA CYS A 2 -26.29 22.31 17.17
C CYS A 2 -26.05 23.23 15.96
N MET A 3 -24.80 23.38 15.54
CA MET A 3 -24.51 23.97 14.25
C MET A 3 -24.78 22.95 13.14
N PRO A 4 -25.46 23.33 12.05
CA PRO A 4 -25.68 22.45 10.92
C PRO A 4 -24.34 22.16 10.23
N ALA A 5 -24.14 20.90 9.83
CA ALA A 5 -23.04 20.51 8.97
C ALA A 5 -23.11 21.30 7.64
N PRO A 6 -21.98 21.76 7.09
CA PRO A 6 -21.98 22.41 5.79
C PRO A 6 -22.46 21.42 4.71
N PRO A 7 -23.15 21.90 3.67
CA PRO A 7 -23.60 21.05 2.57
C PRO A 7 -22.37 20.42 1.90
N ALA A 8 -22.49 19.13 1.58
CA ALA A 8 -21.54 18.45 0.70
C ALA A 8 -21.42 19.26 -0.60
N LEU A 9 -20.18 19.64 -0.94
CA LEU A 9 -19.87 20.18 -2.25
C LEU A 9 -20.37 19.18 -3.30
N ALA A 10 -21.20 19.66 -4.22
CA ALA A 10 -21.64 18.87 -5.35
C ALA A 10 -20.41 18.37 -6.12
N ASP A 11 -20.28 17.06 -6.26
CA ASP A 11 -19.38 16.45 -7.23
C ASP A 11 -19.68 17.10 -8.58
N GLY A 12 -18.73 17.86 -9.11
CA GLY A 12 -18.80 18.34 -10.48
C GLY A 12 -18.94 17.12 -11.39
N ALA A 13 -20.13 16.94 -11.98
CA ALA A 13 -20.45 15.76 -12.75
C ALA A 13 -19.42 15.57 -13.87
N ARG A 14 -18.54 14.58 -13.73
CA ARG A 14 -17.57 14.20 -14.77
C ARG A 14 -18.34 13.81 -16.03
N PRO A 15 -17.88 14.19 -17.24
CA PRO A 15 -18.45 13.64 -18.47
C PRO A 15 -18.45 12.11 -18.40
N ALA A 16 -19.56 11.47 -18.76
CA ALA A 16 -19.78 10.03 -18.56
C ALA A 16 -18.75 9.11 -19.28
N ASP A 17 -17.88 9.65 -20.14
CA ASP A 17 -16.90 8.90 -20.92
C ASP A 17 -15.44 9.33 -20.68
N THR A 18 -15.14 9.92 -19.52
CA THR A 18 -13.75 10.20 -19.10
C THR A 18 -13.32 9.31 -17.93
N VAL A 19 -12.03 9.03 -17.88
CA VAL A 19 -11.35 8.38 -16.75
C VAL A 19 -10.23 9.28 -16.25
N ARG A 20 -9.88 9.15 -14.98
CA ARG A 20 -8.72 9.82 -14.40
C ARG A 20 -7.48 8.98 -14.58
N ILE A 21 -6.40 9.61 -15.03
CA ILE A 21 -5.07 9.02 -14.99
C ILE A 21 -4.15 9.88 -14.14
N VAL A 22 -3.19 9.25 -13.46
CA VAL A 22 -2.08 9.92 -12.79
C VAL A 22 -0.80 9.48 -13.49
N LEU A 23 -0.03 10.44 -13.97
CA LEU A 23 1.26 10.22 -14.61
C LEU A 23 2.37 10.69 -13.68
N LYS A 24 3.32 9.80 -13.37
CA LYS A 24 4.52 10.12 -12.61
C LYS A 24 5.70 10.29 -13.58
N PHE A 25 6.27 11.49 -13.63
CA PHE A 25 7.45 11.83 -14.41
C PHE A 25 8.67 11.79 -13.50
N VAL A 26 9.45 10.73 -13.59
CA VAL A 26 10.65 10.57 -12.77
C VAL A 26 11.78 11.39 -13.36
N LYS A 27 12.43 12.20 -12.53
CA LYS A 27 13.48 13.13 -12.96
C LYS A 27 14.80 12.39 -13.20
N LEU A 28 15.57 12.87 -14.18
CA LEU A 28 16.91 12.34 -14.48
C LEU A 28 17.94 12.69 -13.40
N GLY A 29 17.73 13.81 -12.71
CA GLY A 29 18.51 14.24 -11.56
C GLY A 29 17.64 15.03 -10.60
N VAL A 30 18.23 15.46 -9.48
CA VAL A 30 17.54 16.34 -8.52
C VAL A 30 17.26 17.67 -9.21
N ALA A 31 15.99 18.04 -9.29
CA ALA A 31 15.56 19.35 -9.76
C ALA A 31 14.51 19.92 -8.81
N ASP A 32 14.64 21.20 -8.50
CA ASP A 32 13.71 21.92 -7.63
C ASP A 32 12.43 22.39 -8.37
N MET A 33 12.38 22.18 -9.68
CA MET A 33 11.30 22.61 -10.55
C MET A 33 10.61 21.42 -11.24
N PRO A 34 9.31 21.58 -11.62
CA PRO A 34 8.61 20.59 -12.41
C PRO A 34 9.31 20.28 -13.72
N VAL A 35 9.39 18.99 -14.07
CA VAL A 35 9.98 18.53 -15.34
C VAL A 35 8.95 18.31 -16.45
N ALA A 36 7.66 18.40 -16.11
CA ALA A 36 6.55 18.26 -17.03
C ALA A 36 5.39 19.19 -16.62
N ARG A 37 4.73 19.76 -17.62
CA ARG A 37 3.47 20.51 -17.51
C ARG A 37 2.62 20.14 -18.72
N PHE A 38 1.41 19.67 -18.49
CA PHE A 38 0.52 19.24 -19.57
C PHE A 38 0.25 20.35 -20.60
N ASP A 39 0.41 20.05 -21.88
CA ASP A 39 0.06 20.91 -23.02
C ASP A 39 -1.37 20.55 -23.49
N PRO A 40 -2.39 21.36 -23.15
CA PRO A 40 -3.78 21.05 -23.49
C PRO A 40 -4.05 21.04 -25.00
N ALA A 41 -3.17 21.63 -25.82
CA ALA A 41 -3.30 21.57 -27.27
C ALA A 41 -3.10 20.15 -27.83
N SER A 42 -2.40 19.27 -27.10
CA SER A 42 -2.20 17.87 -27.51
C SER A 42 -3.44 16.99 -27.35
N CYS A 43 -4.36 17.37 -26.46
CA CYS A 43 -5.63 16.68 -26.27
C CYS A 43 -6.71 17.67 -25.81
N PRO A 44 -7.45 18.30 -26.74
CA PRO A 44 -8.49 19.27 -26.40
C PRO A 44 -9.64 18.70 -25.54
N SER A 45 -9.84 17.37 -25.57
CA SER A 45 -10.82 16.65 -24.75
C SER A 45 -10.29 16.22 -23.37
N CYS A 46 -9.01 16.48 -23.08
CA CYS A 46 -8.40 16.15 -21.80
C CYS A 46 -8.37 17.39 -20.91
N THR A 47 -8.54 17.21 -19.61
CA THR A 47 -8.48 18.30 -18.62
C THR A 47 -7.51 17.97 -17.50
N ALA A 48 -6.71 18.97 -17.08
CA ALA A 48 -5.89 18.83 -15.90
C ALA A 48 -6.77 18.72 -14.66
N VAL A 49 -6.48 17.75 -13.81
CA VAL A 49 -7.15 17.59 -12.52
C VAL A 49 -6.46 18.49 -11.51
N THR A 50 -7.21 19.39 -10.88
CA THR A 50 -6.67 20.37 -9.92
C THR A 50 -7.04 20.05 -8.47
N GLU A 51 -7.71 18.93 -8.21
CA GLU A 51 -8.07 18.58 -6.85
C GLU A 51 -6.81 18.34 -6.00
N PRO A 52 -6.83 18.70 -4.71
CA PRO A 52 -5.69 18.51 -3.83
C PRO A 52 -5.19 17.06 -3.83
N LEU A 53 -3.87 16.89 -3.69
CA LEU A 53 -3.20 15.59 -3.49
C LEU A 53 -3.27 14.60 -4.68
N PHE A 54 -3.81 15.02 -5.83
CA PHE A 54 -3.70 14.27 -7.09
C PHE A 54 -2.44 14.62 -7.90
N ASN A 55 -1.82 15.75 -7.60
CA ASN A 55 -0.59 16.22 -8.23
C ASN A 55 0.47 16.42 -7.15
N ALA A 56 1.74 16.20 -7.49
CA ALA A 56 2.86 16.36 -6.58
C ALA A 56 4.09 16.86 -7.33
N GLU A 57 4.95 17.54 -6.60
CA GLU A 57 6.23 18.03 -7.11
C GLU A 57 7.27 17.88 -6.00
N ASN A 58 8.35 17.15 -6.29
CA ASN A 58 9.46 16.97 -5.37
C ASN A 58 10.78 16.74 -6.12
N ALA A 59 11.88 16.57 -5.38
CA ALA A 59 13.22 16.40 -5.95
C ALA A 59 13.37 15.16 -6.87
N ARG A 60 12.51 14.15 -6.75
CA ARG A 60 12.57 12.90 -7.54
C ARG A 60 11.61 12.88 -8.72
N GLU A 61 10.45 13.52 -8.61
CA GLU A 61 9.36 13.32 -9.56
C GLU A 61 8.40 14.52 -9.64
N THR A 62 7.77 14.67 -10.81
CA THR A 62 6.59 15.49 -11.03
C THR A 62 5.41 14.57 -11.29
N VAL A 63 4.32 14.71 -10.53
CA VAL A 63 3.11 13.89 -10.67
C VAL A 63 1.97 14.77 -11.18
N ILE A 64 1.35 14.35 -12.28
CA ILE A 64 0.28 15.10 -12.95
C ILE A 64 -0.94 14.20 -13.12
N ALA A 65 -2.09 14.66 -12.63
CA ALA A 65 -3.38 14.01 -12.84
C ALA A 65 -4.16 14.66 -13.98
N LEU A 66 -4.72 13.84 -14.86
CA LEU A 66 -5.51 14.27 -16.01
C LEU A 66 -6.84 13.49 -16.05
N SER A 67 -7.92 14.14 -16.47
CA SER A 67 -9.11 13.44 -16.95
C SER A 67 -9.00 13.30 -18.47
N VAL A 68 -9.10 12.08 -18.97
CA VAL A 68 -8.86 11.74 -20.37
C VAL A 68 -10.01 10.91 -20.94
N PRO A 69 -10.23 10.90 -22.27
CA PRO A 69 -11.22 10.03 -22.90
C PRO A 69 -10.96 8.55 -22.60
N ARG A 70 -12.01 7.85 -22.15
CA ARG A 70 -11.94 6.43 -21.81
C ARG A 70 -11.66 5.57 -23.04
N ARG A 71 -10.84 4.53 -22.88
CA ARG A 71 -10.53 3.50 -23.90
C ARG A 71 -9.97 4.09 -25.21
N ARG A 72 -9.21 5.18 -25.14
CA ARG A 72 -8.51 5.76 -26.29
C ARG A 72 -7.00 5.69 -26.10
N SER A 73 -6.27 5.37 -27.17
CA SER A 73 -4.82 5.59 -27.22
C SER A 73 -4.57 7.08 -27.47
N LEU A 74 -3.70 7.70 -26.68
CA LEU A 74 -3.46 9.14 -26.73
C LEU A 74 -1.96 9.44 -26.83
N GLU A 75 -1.60 10.44 -27.64
CA GLU A 75 -0.30 11.10 -27.57
C GLU A 75 -0.48 12.40 -26.78
N LEU A 76 0.00 12.42 -25.54
CA LEU A 76 -0.08 13.59 -24.67
C LEU A 76 1.26 14.34 -24.70
N ALA A 77 1.22 15.64 -24.95
CA ALA A 77 2.40 16.49 -24.92
C ALA A 77 2.52 17.24 -23.59
N PHE A 78 3.76 17.43 -23.16
CA PHE A 78 4.12 18.13 -21.95
C PHE A 78 5.26 19.10 -22.24
N GLN A 79 5.18 20.30 -21.66
CA GLN A 79 6.23 21.30 -21.66
C GLN A 79 7.14 21.08 -20.44
N GLY A 80 8.43 21.34 -20.59
CA GLY A 80 9.39 21.21 -19.51
C GLY A 80 10.83 21.39 -19.98
N PRO A 81 11.80 21.39 -19.05
CA PRO A 81 13.21 21.39 -19.41
C PRO A 81 13.55 20.18 -20.29
N GLY A 82 14.21 20.43 -21.41
CA GLY A 82 14.54 19.39 -22.38
C GLY A 82 15.38 18.27 -21.75
N LYS A 83 14.99 17.01 -22.01
CA LYS A 83 15.69 15.80 -21.54
C LYS A 83 15.83 15.67 -20.01
N ALA A 84 14.93 16.26 -19.23
CA ALA A 84 14.93 16.16 -17.77
C ALA A 84 14.19 14.94 -17.19
N VAL A 85 13.49 14.15 -18.02
CA VAL A 85 12.68 13.00 -17.58
C VAL A 85 13.42 11.71 -17.90
N ARG A 86 13.55 10.83 -16.90
CA ARG A 86 14.14 9.49 -17.00
C ARG A 86 13.08 8.44 -17.33
N ARG A 87 11.92 8.52 -16.68
CA ARG A 87 10.79 7.58 -16.83
C ARG A 87 9.46 8.31 -16.77
N VAL A 88 8.46 7.76 -17.43
CA VAL A 88 7.06 8.17 -17.27
C VAL A 88 6.28 6.93 -16.87
N ILE A 89 5.56 7.00 -15.75
CA ILE A 89 4.89 5.85 -15.14
C ILE A 89 3.39 6.10 -15.07
N LEU A 90 2.62 5.05 -15.38
CA LEU A 90 1.17 4.96 -15.17
C LEU A 90 0.89 3.66 -14.39
N GLU A 91 0.17 3.75 -13.28
CA GLU A 91 0.10 2.66 -12.28
C GLU A 91 1.52 2.20 -11.90
N GLY A 92 1.83 0.91 -12.04
CA GLY A 92 3.19 0.38 -11.86
C GLY A 92 4.04 0.33 -13.15
N GLY A 93 3.48 0.67 -14.31
CA GLY A 93 4.12 0.40 -15.61
C GLY A 93 4.80 1.62 -16.24
N ASP A 94 5.93 1.39 -16.90
CA ASP A 94 6.61 2.38 -17.74
C ASP A 94 5.82 2.66 -19.03
N LEU A 95 5.66 3.95 -19.36
CA LEU A 95 5.12 4.42 -20.63
C LEU A 95 6.25 4.88 -21.56
N PRO A 96 6.19 4.52 -22.85
CA PRO A 96 7.14 5.04 -23.81
C PRO A 96 6.91 6.54 -24.05
N PHE A 97 8.01 7.28 -24.16
CA PHE A 97 7.99 8.72 -24.43
C PHE A 97 9.13 9.13 -25.36
N ARG A 98 8.97 10.30 -26.00
CA ARG A 98 9.97 10.91 -26.87
C ARG A 98 10.02 12.42 -26.67
N TYR A 99 11.14 13.04 -27.05
CA TYR A 99 11.23 14.49 -27.14
C TYR A 99 11.05 14.93 -28.60
N ASP A 100 10.12 15.84 -28.84
CA ASP A 100 9.78 16.34 -30.17
C ASP A 100 9.46 17.83 -30.15
N ALA A 101 10.11 18.61 -31.01
CA ALA A 101 9.97 20.07 -31.10
C ALA A 101 9.98 20.79 -29.74
N GLY A 102 10.86 20.37 -28.82
CA GLY A 102 10.98 20.95 -27.48
C GLY A 102 9.91 20.51 -26.47
N ARG A 103 9.06 19.54 -26.82
CA ARG A 103 8.03 18.95 -25.96
C ARG A 103 8.36 17.50 -25.63
N LEU A 104 7.92 17.05 -24.46
CA LEU A 104 7.87 15.65 -24.09
C LEU A 104 6.54 15.06 -24.57
N VAL A 105 6.57 14.03 -25.41
CA VAL A 105 5.37 13.34 -25.92
C VAL A 105 5.32 11.94 -25.31
N VAL A 106 4.21 11.63 -24.63
CA VAL A 106 3.98 10.36 -23.92
C VAL A 106 2.89 9.58 -24.63
N GLN A 107 3.13 8.30 -24.88
CA GLN A 107 2.11 7.38 -25.40
C GLN A 107 1.31 6.79 -24.24
N VAL A 108 0.03 7.17 -24.13
CA VAL A 108 -0.87 6.63 -23.11
C VAL A 108 -1.75 5.55 -23.77
N PRO A 109 -1.76 4.31 -23.25
CA PRO A 109 -2.59 3.24 -23.78
C PRO A 109 -4.09 3.47 -23.48
N PRO A 110 -5.00 2.73 -24.11
CA PRO A 110 -6.42 2.76 -23.76
C PRO A 110 -6.67 2.40 -22.30
N VAL A 111 -7.11 3.39 -21.51
CA VAL A 111 -7.44 3.19 -20.09
C VAL A 111 -8.95 3.04 -19.90
N ALA A 112 -9.40 1.97 -19.24
CA ALA A 112 -10.81 1.64 -19.10
C ALA A 112 -11.44 2.02 -17.75
N ALA A 113 -10.66 2.41 -16.75
CA ALA A 113 -11.12 2.87 -15.44
C ALA A 113 -10.09 3.86 -14.88
N ASP A 114 -10.39 4.53 -13.77
CA ASP A 114 -9.41 5.42 -13.14
C ASP A 114 -8.10 4.65 -12.85
N ALA A 115 -6.98 5.23 -13.28
CA ALA A 115 -5.62 4.71 -13.13
C ALA A 115 -4.80 5.75 -12.37
N VAL A 116 -4.93 5.75 -11.04
CA VAL A 116 -4.48 6.82 -10.14
C VAL A 116 -3.35 6.42 -9.20
N THR A 117 -2.89 5.17 -9.24
CA THR A 117 -1.95 4.63 -8.24
C THR A 117 -0.49 4.96 -8.55
N ALA A 118 -0.20 5.63 -9.67
CA ALA A 118 1.17 5.91 -10.10
C ALA A 118 2.02 6.66 -9.05
N ALA A 119 1.41 7.40 -8.12
CA ALA A 119 2.09 8.09 -7.03
C ALA A 119 2.38 7.20 -5.81
N GLU A 120 1.73 6.04 -5.69
CA GLU A 120 1.98 5.07 -4.64
C GLU A 120 3.40 4.48 -4.77
N VAL A 121 4.01 4.16 -3.63
CA VAL A 121 5.31 3.48 -3.56
C VAL A 121 5.21 2.41 -2.49
N ALA A 122 4.75 1.23 -2.88
CA ALA A 122 4.52 0.11 -1.98
C ALA A 122 4.90 -1.23 -2.59
N THR A 123 5.61 -2.06 -1.82
CA THR A 123 5.98 -3.42 -2.22
C THR A 123 4.90 -4.40 -1.78
N HIS A 124 4.44 -5.26 -2.69
CA HIS A 124 3.47 -6.31 -2.38
C HIS A 124 4.17 -7.67 -2.22
N ILE A 125 4.08 -8.26 -1.04
CA ILE A 125 4.58 -9.61 -0.72
C ILE A 125 3.36 -10.52 -0.55
N VAL A 126 3.22 -11.50 -1.42
CA VAL A 126 2.01 -12.34 -1.53
C VAL A 126 2.29 -13.74 -1.00
N GLU A 127 1.37 -14.25 -0.18
CA GLU A 127 1.41 -15.58 0.42
C GLU A 127 0.03 -16.26 0.35
N PRO A 128 -0.05 -17.58 0.59
CA PRO A 128 -1.31 -18.27 0.77
C PRO A 128 -2.26 -17.50 1.70
N GLY A 129 -3.44 -17.14 1.18
CA GLY A 129 -4.46 -16.34 1.85
C GLY A 129 -4.08 -14.96 2.40
N MET A 130 -2.87 -14.43 2.12
CA MET A 130 -2.38 -13.18 2.71
C MET A 130 -1.59 -12.31 1.72
N VAL A 131 -1.71 -10.99 1.86
CA VAL A 131 -0.89 -10.00 1.15
C VAL A 131 -0.38 -8.97 2.16
N LEU A 132 0.94 -8.76 2.18
CA LEU A 132 1.56 -7.64 2.86
C LEU A 132 1.85 -6.56 1.82
N ARG A 133 1.19 -5.40 1.93
CA ARG A 133 1.50 -4.18 1.15
C ARG A 133 2.37 -3.30 2.04
N PHE A 134 3.67 -3.25 1.74
CA PHE A 134 4.66 -2.52 2.52
C PHE A 134 4.84 -1.11 1.97
N GLU A 135 4.37 -0.09 2.68
CA GLU A 135 4.52 1.32 2.29
C GLU A 135 5.90 1.86 2.71
N HIS A 136 6.65 2.37 1.73
CA HIS A 136 8.03 2.83 1.96
C HIS A 136 8.14 4.20 2.65
N ALA A 137 7.06 5.00 2.64
CA ALA A 137 6.98 6.32 3.26
C ALA A 137 8.27 7.16 3.10
N ASP A 138 8.65 7.49 1.87
CA ASP A 138 9.86 8.29 1.58
C ASP A 138 9.67 9.76 2.01
N PRO A 139 10.51 10.33 2.90
CA PRO A 139 10.45 11.73 3.29
C PRO A 139 10.49 12.71 2.12
N VAL A 140 11.13 12.35 1.01
CA VAL A 140 11.17 13.20 -0.19
C VAL A 140 9.79 13.30 -0.86
N ARG A 141 8.92 12.30 -0.65
CA ARG A 141 7.57 12.23 -1.23
C ARG A 141 6.47 12.68 -0.26
N ARG A 142 6.83 13.19 0.93
CA ARG A 142 5.86 13.58 1.96
C ARG A 142 4.83 14.59 1.45
N ALA A 143 3.56 14.38 1.76
CA ALA A 143 2.45 15.26 1.39
C ALA A 143 1.31 15.18 2.42
N GLY A 144 0.21 15.89 2.17
CA GLY A 144 -0.98 15.88 3.03
C GLY A 144 -0.65 16.25 4.48
N PHE A 145 -1.18 15.46 5.43
CA PHE A 145 -0.93 15.66 6.86
C PHE A 145 0.55 15.64 7.24
N TYR A 146 1.35 14.90 6.48
CA TYR A 146 2.79 14.77 6.70
C TYR A 146 3.60 15.77 5.89
N ALA A 147 3.02 16.74 5.18
CA ALA A 147 3.78 17.69 4.35
C ALA A 147 4.76 18.56 5.16
N THR A 148 4.44 18.86 6.42
CA THR A 148 5.25 19.73 7.31
C THR A 148 5.47 19.10 8.68
N GLY A 149 6.39 19.67 9.47
CA GLY A 149 6.73 19.18 10.80
C GLY A 149 7.67 17.96 10.80
N PRO A 150 7.91 17.35 11.97
CA PRO A 150 8.74 16.16 12.11
C PRO A 150 8.21 14.99 11.27
N PHE A 151 9.10 14.28 10.60
CA PHE A 151 8.73 13.05 9.91
C PHE A 151 8.51 11.93 10.95
N PRO A 152 7.50 11.04 10.79
CA PRO A 152 7.17 10.02 11.78
C PRO A 152 8.13 8.81 11.72
N ASP A 153 9.44 9.05 11.85
CA ASP A 153 10.48 8.02 11.69
C ASP A 153 10.34 6.86 12.69
N VAL A 154 9.99 7.17 13.95
CA VAL A 154 9.80 6.15 15.00
C VAL A 154 8.61 5.27 14.64
N GLN A 155 7.48 5.88 14.27
CA GLN A 155 6.26 5.17 13.93
C GLN A 155 6.41 4.38 12.63
N ARG A 156 7.14 4.90 11.64
CA ARG A 156 7.41 4.18 10.39
C ARG A 156 8.25 2.93 10.64
N ARG A 157 9.33 3.03 11.41
CA ARG A 157 10.14 1.86 11.80
C ARG A 157 9.33 0.86 12.63
N ALA A 158 8.51 1.33 13.55
CA ALA A 158 7.61 0.49 14.33
C ALA A 158 6.59 -0.25 13.44
N ALA A 159 5.96 0.44 12.48
CA ALA A 159 5.04 -0.16 11.52
C ALA A 159 5.73 -1.25 10.68
N ASN A 160 6.93 -0.98 10.14
CA ASN A 160 7.69 -1.97 9.36
C ASN A 160 7.89 -3.28 10.15
N VAL A 161 8.30 -3.16 11.42
CA VAL A 161 8.51 -4.31 12.30
C VAL A 161 7.19 -5.03 12.62
N LEU A 162 6.13 -4.28 12.93
CA LEU A 162 4.84 -4.85 13.27
C LEU A 162 4.19 -5.58 12.08
N GLU A 163 4.30 -5.06 10.86
CA GLU A 163 3.77 -5.68 9.65
C GLU A 163 4.39 -7.06 9.42
N PHE A 164 5.73 -7.16 9.49
CA PHE A 164 6.43 -8.44 9.36
C PHE A 164 6.21 -9.37 10.58
N ALA A 165 6.04 -8.82 11.78
CA ALA A 165 5.72 -9.63 12.95
C ALA A 165 4.30 -10.23 12.87
N GLN A 166 3.32 -9.48 12.35
CA GLN A 166 1.97 -9.99 12.09
C GLN A 166 1.99 -11.06 10.99
N ARG A 167 2.76 -10.83 9.90
CA ARG A 167 2.99 -11.84 8.86
C ARG A 167 3.56 -13.14 9.43
N GLU A 168 4.54 -13.05 10.33
CA GLU A 168 5.14 -14.24 10.95
C GLU A 168 4.13 -14.97 11.85
N VAL A 169 3.33 -14.26 12.65
CA VAL A 169 2.25 -14.89 13.43
C VAL A 169 1.21 -15.54 12.52
N ILE A 170 0.85 -14.93 11.38
CA ILE A 170 -0.06 -15.53 10.39
C ILE A 170 0.50 -16.86 9.87
N ARG A 171 1.80 -16.91 9.56
CA ARG A 171 2.50 -18.12 9.11
C ARG A 171 2.55 -19.18 10.20
N GLU A 172 3.03 -18.83 11.40
CA GLU A 172 3.16 -19.76 12.53
C GLU A 172 1.81 -20.39 12.88
N LEU A 173 0.73 -19.61 12.83
CA LEU A 173 -0.60 -20.10 13.14
C LEU A 173 -1.30 -20.76 11.96
N GLY A 174 -0.83 -20.62 10.72
CA GLY A 174 -1.51 -21.13 9.52
C GLY A 174 -2.84 -20.41 9.20
N LEU A 175 -2.92 -19.11 9.49
CA LEU A 175 -4.13 -18.30 9.29
C LEU A 175 -4.38 -18.00 7.80
N GLY A 176 -3.31 -17.78 7.04
CA GLY A 176 -3.40 -17.52 5.60
C GLY A 176 -3.95 -18.73 4.85
N GLU A 177 -3.37 -19.91 5.08
CA GLU A 177 -3.82 -21.17 4.48
C GLU A 177 -5.27 -21.51 4.87
N GLN A 178 -5.68 -21.17 6.09
CA GLN A 178 -7.10 -21.30 6.48
C GLN A 178 -7.98 -20.40 5.62
N VAL A 179 -7.67 -19.10 5.54
CA VAL A 179 -8.45 -18.12 4.78
C VAL A 179 -8.56 -18.51 3.32
N GLU A 180 -7.49 -19.03 2.73
CA GLU A 180 -7.48 -19.50 1.34
C GLU A 180 -8.31 -20.77 1.14
N ARG A 181 -8.10 -21.79 1.98
CA ARG A 181 -8.82 -23.07 1.91
C ARG A 181 -10.33 -22.89 2.11
N GLU A 182 -10.73 -21.96 2.96
CA GLU A 182 -12.14 -21.68 3.27
C GLU A 182 -12.74 -20.58 2.38
N HIS A 183 -11.97 -20.06 1.41
CA HIS A 183 -12.39 -19.03 0.46
C HIS A 183 -12.97 -17.77 1.13
N LEU A 184 -12.39 -17.37 2.27
CA LEU A 184 -12.90 -16.26 3.08
C LEU A 184 -12.44 -14.89 2.61
N GLY A 185 -11.55 -14.84 1.61
CA GLY A 185 -10.95 -13.63 1.07
C GLY A 185 -9.43 -13.65 1.15
N ARG A 186 -8.83 -12.53 1.56
CA ARG A 186 -7.38 -12.40 1.79
C ARG A 186 -7.13 -11.56 3.05
N ILE A 187 -6.22 -11.99 3.91
CA ILE A 187 -5.69 -11.15 4.97
C ILE A 187 -4.79 -10.09 4.32
N GLN A 188 -5.01 -8.82 4.62
CA GLN A 188 -4.16 -7.72 4.17
C GLN A 188 -3.49 -7.08 5.38
N ILE A 189 -2.16 -7.00 5.33
CA ILE A 189 -1.32 -6.25 6.26
C ILE A 189 -0.75 -5.07 5.50
N MET A 190 -0.81 -3.88 6.11
CA MET A 190 -0.31 -2.65 5.52
C MET A 190 0.22 -1.73 6.63
N GLY A 191 1.22 -0.92 6.33
CA GLY A 191 1.58 0.26 7.10
C GLY A 191 0.73 1.47 6.70
N PHE A 192 1.32 2.67 6.77
CA PHE A 192 0.64 3.93 6.41
C PHE A 192 1.44 4.71 5.36
N ASP A 193 0.70 5.37 4.45
CA ASP A 193 1.26 6.23 3.42
C ASP A 193 1.51 7.66 3.94
N THR A 194 2.70 8.21 3.66
CA THR A 194 3.06 9.61 4.01
C THR A 194 2.99 10.59 2.84
N ASN A 195 2.75 10.08 1.64
CA ASN A 195 2.69 10.84 0.39
C ASN A 195 1.26 11.17 -0.07
N ALA A 196 0.25 10.77 0.72
CA ALA A 196 -1.18 11.02 0.49
C ALA A 196 -1.63 10.81 -0.97
N PRO A 197 -1.34 9.64 -1.56
CA PRO A 197 -1.56 9.42 -2.99
C PRO A 197 -3.06 9.55 -3.29
N HIS A 198 -3.42 10.23 -4.39
CA HIS A 198 -4.80 10.40 -4.88
C HIS A 198 -5.83 10.84 -3.82
N GLY A 199 -5.39 11.61 -2.82
CA GLY A 199 -6.24 12.12 -1.74
C GLY A 199 -6.44 11.16 -0.57
N HIS A 200 -5.87 9.96 -0.62
CA HIS A 200 -5.85 9.03 0.51
C HIS A 200 -5.05 9.63 1.67
N THR A 201 -5.60 9.66 2.88
CA THR A 201 -4.94 10.28 4.05
C THR A 201 -4.83 9.26 5.18
N ASP A 202 -3.64 8.65 5.32
CA ASP A 202 -3.34 7.71 6.40
C ASP A 202 -2.68 8.39 7.60
N ALA A 203 -3.43 9.29 8.24
CA ALA A 203 -2.98 10.00 9.42
C ALA A 203 -4.00 9.91 10.56
N PRO A 204 -3.56 9.95 11.84
CA PRO A 204 -2.18 9.85 12.36
C PRO A 204 -1.50 8.50 12.05
N PRO A 205 -0.19 8.29 12.33
CA PRO A 205 0.50 7.04 12.03
C PRO A 205 -0.17 5.79 12.60
N HIS A 206 -0.40 4.79 11.76
CA HIS A 206 -1.01 3.51 12.13
C HIS A 206 -0.58 2.41 11.17
N MET A 207 -0.86 1.16 11.52
CA MET A 207 -0.80 0.03 10.59
C MET A 207 -2.19 -0.58 10.45
N HIS A 208 -2.38 -1.40 9.43
CA HIS A 208 -3.61 -2.07 9.11
C HIS A 208 -3.42 -3.58 9.17
N MET A 209 -4.41 -4.28 9.72
CA MET A 209 -4.60 -5.68 9.44
C MET A 209 -6.08 -5.98 9.34
N HIS A 210 -6.49 -6.59 8.22
CA HIS A 210 -7.89 -6.89 7.96
C HIS A 210 -8.07 -8.10 7.05
N LEU A 211 -9.21 -8.77 7.18
CA LEU A 211 -9.63 -9.82 6.26
C LEU A 211 -10.47 -9.15 5.19
N ARG A 212 -9.88 -8.92 4.02
CA ARG A 212 -10.60 -8.37 2.88
C ARG A 212 -11.55 -9.41 2.32
N TRP A 213 -12.85 -9.17 2.50
CA TRP A 213 -13.90 -10.07 2.04
C TRP A 213 -13.96 -10.12 0.50
N PRO A 214 -14.43 -11.24 -0.08
CA PRO A 214 -14.84 -11.27 -1.49
C PRO A 214 -15.85 -10.14 -1.76
N GLY A 215 -15.61 -9.31 -2.76
CA GLY A 215 -16.46 -8.15 -3.06
C GLY A 215 -16.29 -6.94 -2.13
N ASN A 216 -15.41 -7.01 -1.13
CA ASN A 216 -14.91 -5.90 -0.28
C ASN A 216 -15.91 -5.27 0.69
N ARG A 217 -17.20 -5.22 0.37
CA ARG A 217 -18.25 -4.68 1.25
C ARG A 217 -18.35 -5.50 2.54
N GLY A 218 -18.39 -4.83 3.68
CA GLY A 218 -18.42 -5.47 5.01
C GLY A 218 -17.05 -5.81 5.60
N THR A 219 -15.96 -5.62 4.83
CA THR A 219 -14.59 -5.77 5.34
C THR A 219 -14.37 -4.89 6.56
N GLN A 220 -13.86 -5.50 7.63
CA GLN A 220 -13.55 -4.82 8.89
C GLN A 220 -12.08 -4.41 8.89
N ILE A 221 -11.83 -3.12 8.70
CA ILE A 221 -10.47 -2.57 8.57
C ILE A 221 -10.01 -2.06 9.92
N GLY A 222 -9.11 -2.80 10.57
CA GLY A 222 -8.47 -2.36 11.81
C GLY A 222 -7.31 -1.41 11.52
N HIS A 223 -7.29 -0.26 12.20
CA HIS A 223 -6.27 0.77 12.15
C HIS A 223 -5.60 0.85 13.52
N TYR A 224 -4.41 0.25 13.66
CA TYR A 224 -3.66 0.15 14.91
C TYR A 224 -2.70 1.34 15.03
N TYR A 225 -3.08 2.34 15.81
CA TYR A 225 -2.36 3.61 15.93
C TYR A 225 -1.09 3.50 16.76
N ILE A 226 -0.02 4.11 16.25
CA ILE A 226 1.33 4.03 16.82
C ILE A 226 1.68 5.37 17.49
N GLY A 227 2.04 5.31 18.77
CA GLY A 227 2.47 6.45 19.56
C GLY A 227 3.87 6.97 19.19
N ALA A 228 4.25 8.13 19.73
CA ALA A 228 5.58 8.70 19.53
C ALA A 228 6.72 7.86 20.14
N ASP A 229 6.39 6.97 21.06
CA ASP A 229 7.28 5.98 21.68
C ASP A 229 7.46 4.71 20.81
N GLY A 230 6.67 4.56 19.73
CA GLY A 230 6.64 3.39 18.87
C GLY A 230 5.79 2.23 19.43
N LEU A 231 4.92 2.50 20.41
CA LEU A 231 3.99 1.51 20.99
C LEU A 231 2.57 1.71 20.46
N LEU A 232 1.76 0.65 20.48
CA LEU A 232 0.37 0.73 20.06
C LEU A 232 -0.49 1.43 21.12
N THR A 233 -1.38 2.30 20.68
CA THR A 233 -2.23 3.11 21.57
C THR A 233 -3.67 2.63 21.58
N HIS A 234 -4.22 2.35 20.42
CA HIS A 234 -5.59 1.87 20.23
C HIS A 234 -5.76 1.34 18.80
N ASN A 235 -6.85 0.60 18.59
CA ASN A 235 -7.31 0.19 17.28
C ASN A 235 -8.61 0.94 16.95
N GLN A 236 -8.77 1.43 15.72
CA GLN A 236 -10.05 1.90 15.20
C GLN A 236 -10.48 0.99 14.07
N VAL A 237 -11.64 0.35 14.21
CA VAL A 237 -12.16 -0.55 13.19
C VAL A 237 -13.29 0.14 12.45
N GLY A 238 -13.11 0.35 11.15
CA GLY A 238 -14.17 0.76 10.24
C GLY A 238 -14.73 -0.43 9.46
N VAL A 239 -15.99 -0.35 9.04
CA VAL A 239 -16.61 -1.37 8.17
C VAL A 239 -16.85 -0.77 6.79
N LYS A 240 -16.21 -1.37 5.78
CA LYS A 240 -16.24 -0.85 4.41
C LYS A 240 -17.65 -0.86 3.82
N ASP A 241 -18.02 0.26 3.18
CA ASP A 241 -19.30 0.55 2.54
C ASP A 241 -20.52 0.48 3.49
N ILE A 242 -20.28 0.65 4.80
CA ILE A 242 -21.33 0.73 5.81
C ILE A 242 -21.04 1.92 6.74
N PRO A 243 -21.48 3.15 6.37
CA PRO A 243 -21.22 4.36 7.15
C PRO A 243 -21.69 4.26 8.60
N GLY A 244 -20.97 4.90 9.52
CA GLY A 244 -21.31 4.95 10.95
C GLY A 244 -21.03 3.66 11.72
N ARG A 245 -20.41 2.65 11.10
CA ARG A 245 -19.97 1.41 11.76
C ARG A 245 -18.49 1.45 12.14
N GLU A 246 -18.05 2.55 12.72
CA GLU A 246 -16.71 2.67 13.28
C GLU A 246 -16.72 2.43 14.78
N ARG A 247 -15.72 1.70 15.28
CA ARG A 247 -15.54 1.48 16.71
C ARG A 247 -14.08 1.56 17.10
N ARG A 248 -13.81 2.29 18.17
CA ARG A 248 -12.51 2.34 18.83
C ARG A 248 -12.40 1.23 19.87
N PHE A 249 -11.24 0.60 19.92
CA PHE A 249 -10.83 -0.39 20.90
C PHE A 249 -9.54 0.09 21.58
N GLY A 250 -9.59 0.34 22.88
CA GLY A 250 -8.45 0.74 23.68
C GLY A 250 -7.50 -0.43 24.00
N ARG A 251 -6.44 -0.13 24.76
CA ARG A 251 -5.59 -1.16 25.36
C ARG A 251 -6.41 -2.06 26.28
N GLY A 252 -6.19 -3.36 26.22
CA GLY A 252 -6.92 -4.40 26.94
C GLY A 252 -8.22 -4.85 26.26
N GLU A 253 -8.74 -4.10 25.29
CA GLU A 253 -9.99 -4.44 24.60
C GLU A 253 -9.73 -5.32 23.37
N PRO A 254 -10.33 -6.52 23.30
CA PRO A 254 -10.18 -7.38 22.15
C PRO A 254 -11.09 -6.96 20.99
N PHE A 255 -10.58 -7.10 19.78
CA PHE A 255 -11.34 -7.05 18.54
C PHE A 255 -11.19 -8.36 17.78
N THR A 256 -12.30 -8.99 17.42
CA THR A 256 -12.29 -10.22 16.61
C THR A 256 -12.76 -9.90 15.21
N THR A 257 -11.91 -10.16 14.23
CA THR A 257 -12.29 -10.07 12.82
C THR A 257 -13.11 -11.29 12.44
N VAL A 258 -14.23 -11.07 11.77
CA VAL A 258 -15.10 -12.15 11.27
C VAL A 258 -14.97 -12.30 9.76
N GLY A 259 -15.18 -13.52 9.28
CA GLY A 259 -15.29 -13.83 7.86
C GLY A 259 -16.66 -13.45 7.29
N PRO A 260 -16.85 -13.59 5.97
CA PRO A 260 -18.14 -13.37 5.31
C PRO A 260 -19.29 -14.28 5.81
N ASN A 261 -18.95 -15.31 6.58
CA ASN A 261 -19.85 -16.27 7.20
C ASN A 261 -20.16 -15.94 8.67
N ASP A 262 -19.83 -14.73 9.13
CA ASP A 262 -19.97 -14.24 10.51
C ASP A 262 -19.21 -15.03 11.58
N ARG A 263 -18.30 -15.94 11.19
CA ARG A 263 -17.44 -16.67 12.12
C ARG A 263 -16.18 -15.87 12.41
N GLY A 264 -15.77 -15.84 13.68
CA GLY A 264 -14.49 -15.26 14.09
C GLY A 264 -13.33 -16.01 13.46
N ILE A 265 -12.38 -15.28 12.86
CA ILE A 265 -11.20 -15.85 12.20
C ILE A 265 -9.96 -15.64 13.07
N TYR A 266 -9.70 -14.39 13.45
CA TYR A 266 -8.62 -14.04 14.35
C TYR A 266 -9.02 -12.92 15.29
N THR A 267 -8.39 -12.88 16.46
CA THR A 267 -8.58 -11.86 17.48
C THR A 267 -7.29 -11.08 17.67
N HIS A 268 -7.44 -9.77 17.74
CA HIS A 268 -6.39 -8.83 18.13
C HIS A 268 -6.70 -8.23 19.49
N ARG A 269 -5.66 -7.96 20.28
CA ARG A 269 -5.76 -7.13 21.47
C ARG A 269 -4.46 -6.37 21.65
N ILE A 270 -4.55 -5.05 21.85
CA ILE A 270 -3.39 -4.28 22.28
C ILE A 270 -3.28 -4.46 23.79
N THR A 271 -2.13 -4.87 24.33
CA THR A 271 -1.95 -5.04 25.78
C THR A 271 -1.91 -3.69 26.51
N THR A 272 -1.94 -3.70 27.84
CA THR A 272 -1.78 -2.49 28.67
C THR A 272 -0.46 -1.75 28.41
N GLU A 273 0.58 -2.49 28.06
CA GLU A 273 1.92 -2.00 27.72
C GLU A 273 1.98 -1.41 26.30
N GLY A 274 0.97 -1.65 25.45
CA GLY A 274 0.98 -1.25 24.04
C GLY A 274 1.61 -2.28 23.11
N TRP A 275 1.69 -3.55 23.54
CA TRP A 275 2.10 -4.68 22.70
C TRP A 275 0.90 -5.23 21.94
N LEU A 276 1.13 -6.13 20.99
CA LEU A 276 0.05 -6.74 20.21
C LEU A 276 -0.09 -8.22 20.53
N GLU A 277 -1.29 -8.64 20.89
CA GLU A 277 -1.69 -10.03 20.83
C GLU A 277 -2.47 -10.30 19.55
N LEU A 278 -2.14 -11.41 18.89
CA LEU A 278 -2.79 -11.89 17.68
C LEU A 278 -2.91 -13.41 17.76
N GLY A 279 -4.12 -13.93 17.56
CA GLY A 279 -4.36 -15.37 17.56
C GLY A 279 -5.60 -15.78 16.80
N ARG A 280 -5.76 -17.09 16.60
CA ARG A 280 -7.03 -17.69 16.15
C ARG A 280 -8.15 -17.29 17.10
N ALA A 281 -9.32 -16.97 16.55
CA ALA A 281 -10.46 -16.55 17.37
C ALA A 281 -10.85 -17.65 18.38
N GLY A 282 -10.87 -17.31 19.66
CA GLY A 282 -11.20 -18.24 20.75
C GLY A 282 -10.03 -19.08 21.26
N GLU A 283 -8.84 -18.96 20.69
CA GLU A 283 -7.64 -19.66 21.13
C GLU A 283 -6.66 -18.73 21.87
N LYS A 284 -5.64 -19.32 22.49
CA LYS A 284 -4.58 -18.54 23.16
C LYS A 284 -3.75 -17.79 22.10
N PRO A 285 -3.62 -16.46 22.19
CA PRO A 285 -2.92 -15.69 21.16
C PRO A 285 -1.40 -15.83 21.27
N CYS A 286 -0.74 -15.49 20.17
CA CYS A 286 0.66 -15.11 20.18
C CYS A 286 0.81 -13.70 20.76
N LEU A 287 1.93 -13.46 21.45
CA LEU A 287 2.32 -12.12 21.90
C LEU A 287 3.45 -11.58 21.02
N ILE A 288 3.22 -10.41 20.42
CA ILE A 288 4.20 -9.60 19.70
C ILE A 288 4.54 -8.40 20.61
N GLN A 289 5.77 -8.37 21.13
CA GLN A 289 6.27 -7.29 22.00
C GLN A 289 7.57 -6.71 21.43
N PRO A 290 7.97 -5.47 21.76
CA PRO A 290 9.23 -4.92 21.31
C PRO A 290 10.44 -5.77 21.73
N ASP A 291 11.48 -5.79 20.88
CA ASP A 291 12.78 -6.34 21.24
C ASP A 291 13.59 -5.26 21.99
N GLY A 292 13.52 -5.31 23.32
CA GLY A 292 14.14 -4.34 24.23
C GLY A 292 13.15 -3.53 25.07
N SER A 293 13.64 -2.46 25.71
CA SER A 293 12.83 -1.55 26.53
C SER A 293 12.25 -0.36 25.76
N THR A 294 12.58 -0.23 24.47
CA THR A 294 12.04 0.78 23.55
C THR A 294 10.80 0.23 22.83
N GLY A 295 10.07 1.07 22.08
CA GLY A 295 8.96 0.62 21.22
C GLY A 295 9.42 -0.24 20.04
N PHE A 296 8.48 -0.61 19.16
CA PHE A 296 8.71 -1.56 18.07
C PHE A 296 9.75 -1.13 17.02
N GLN A 297 10.18 0.13 17.01
CA GLN A 297 11.22 0.64 16.11
C GLN A 297 12.58 -0.09 16.25
N SER A 298 12.82 -0.79 17.36
CA SER A 298 14.05 -1.57 17.59
C SER A 298 13.95 -3.03 17.17
N GLY A 299 12.77 -3.49 16.74
CA GLY A 299 12.48 -4.90 16.48
C GLY A 299 11.36 -5.44 17.37
N ALA A 300 11.00 -6.70 17.17
CA ALA A 300 9.98 -7.39 17.93
C ALA A 300 10.43 -8.80 18.35
N THR A 301 9.85 -9.29 19.44
CA THR A 301 9.87 -10.68 19.85
C THR A 301 8.46 -11.24 19.80
N ILE A 302 8.29 -12.38 19.15
CA ILE A 302 7.05 -13.15 19.02
C ILE A 302 7.12 -14.35 19.95
N ARG A 303 6.04 -14.57 20.70
CA ARG A 303 5.84 -15.77 21.54
C ARG A 303 4.48 -16.38 21.23
N CYS A 304 4.48 -17.44 20.44
CA CYS A 304 3.28 -18.24 20.18
C CYS A 304 3.24 -19.47 21.11
N PRO A 305 2.06 -19.90 21.61
CA PRO A 305 1.95 -21.10 22.43
C PRO A 305 2.43 -22.35 21.69
N GLY A 306 3.47 -23.02 22.21
CA GLY A 306 4.02 -24.24 21.60
C GLY A 306 5.08 -24.01 20.50
N HIS A 307 5.43 -22.75 20.23
CA HIS A 307 6.46 -22.39 19.25
C HIS A 307 7.69 -21.78 19.96
N PRO A 308 8.89 -21.88 19.36
CA PRO A 308 10.06 -21.17 19.87
C PRO A 308 9.83 -19.65 19.83
N VAL A 309 10.59 -18.93 20.65
CA VAL A 309 10.57 -17.46 20.63
C VAL A 309 11.28 -16.98 19.37
N THR A 310 10.59 -16.19 18.55
CA THR A 310 11.10 -15.65 17.28
C THR A 310 11.39 -14.16 17.42
N ARG A 311 12.56 -13.70 16.97
CA ARG A 311 12.88 -12.27 16.88
C ARG A 311 12.69 -11.76 15.47
N ILE A 312 12.18 -10.54 15.32
CA ILE A 312 11.96 -9.84 14.07
C ILE A 312 12.76 -8.55 14.05
N GLY A 313 13.57 -8.37 13.00
CA GLY A 313 14.19 -7.10 12.66
C GLY A 313 13.88 -6.75 11.20
N VAL A 314 13.64 -5.47 10.91
CA VAL A 314 13.29 -5.00 9.56
C VAL A 314 14.07 -3.73 9.24
N GLU A 315 14.73 -3.72 8.09
CA GLU A 315 15.38 -2.55 7.52
C GLU A 315 14.85 -2.30 6.10
N ASP A 316 14.52 -1.04 5.80
CA ASP A 316 14.10 -0.60 4.47
C ASP A 316 15.10 0.42 3.91
N ASP A 317 15.99 -0.05 3.04
CA ASP A 317 16.94 0.79 2.32
C ASP A 317 16.32 1.31 1.02
N ARG A 318 15.61 2.42 1.17
CA ARG A 318 14.91 3.12 0.07
C ARG A 318 15.82 3.68 -1.00
N SER A 319 17.11 3.86 -0.69
CA SER A 319 18.08 4.36 -1.67
C SER A 319 18.50 3.26 -2.64
N ARG A 320 18.53 2.01 -2.17
CA ARG A 320 18.90 0.83 -2.96
C ARG A 320 17.71 -0.01 -3.40
N GLY A 321 16.51 0.26 -2.89
CA GLY A 321 15.32 -0.54 -3.18
C GLY A 321 15.41 -1.92 -2.54
N VAL A 322 15.79 -1.99 -1.26
CA VAL A 322 16.00 -3.28 -0.57
C VAL A 322 15.33 -3.29 0.81
N ILE A 323 14.43 -4.25 1.03
CA ILE A 323 13.92 -4.60 2.36
C ILE A 323 14.69 -5.82 2.85
N THR A 324 15.25 -5.74 4.06
CA THR A 324 15.89 -6.88 4.74
C THR A 324 15.11 -7.22 5.99
N VAL A 325 14.70 -8.48 6.11
CA VAL A 325 13.89 -8.99 7.22
C VAL A 325 14.65 -10.13 7.89
N ALA A 326 15.00 -9.95 9.16
CA ALA A 326 15.58 -10.98 9.99
C ALA A 326 14.50 -11.63 10.85
N THR A 327 14.25 -12.92 10.65
CA THR A 327 13.27 -13.73 11.40
C THR A 327 14.00 -14.87 12.08
N GLY A 328 14.35 -14.71 13.36
CA GLY A 328 15.19 -15.64 14.08
C GLY A 328 16.56 -15.83 13.40
N ALA A 329 16.80 -17.02 12.85
CA ALA A 329 18.03 -17.34 12.10
C ALA A 329 17.90 -17.15 10.59
N VAL A 330 16.71 -16.81 10.09
CA VAL A 330 16.43 -16.63 8.66
C VAL A 330 16.57 -15.16 8.30
N THR A 331 17.10 -14.86 7.12
CA THR A 331 17.10 -13.52 6.54
C THR A 331 16.43 -13.56 5.16
N GLU A 332 15.32 -12.85 5.02
CA GLU A 332 14.66 -12.61 3.74
C GLU A 332 15.14 -11.26 3.19
N THR A 333 15.36 -11.18 1.87
CA THR A 333 15.75 -9.94 1.18
C THR A 333 14.83 -9.73 -0.01
N PHE A 334 14.09 -8.63 0.02
CA PHE A 334 13.19 -8.22 -1.06
C PHE A 334 13.82 -7.05 -1.80
N ARG A 335 13.89 -7.15 -3.13
CA ARG A 335 14.37 -6.05 -3.98
C ARG A 335 13.18 -5.44 -4.69
N TYR A 336 13.17 -4.13 -4.83
CA TYR A 336 12.07 -3.41 -5.45
C TYR A 336 12.55 -2.19 -6.23
N ASP A 337 11.72 -1.72 -7.15
CA ASP A 337 11.94 -0.50 -7.92
C ASP A 337 11.68 0.73 -7.04
N THR A 338 12.67 1.61 -6.87
CA THR A 338 12.57 2.77 -5.96
C THR A 338 11.61 3.87 -6.42
N ASP A 339 11.13 3.82 -7.66
CA ASP A 339 10.18 4.78 -8.23
C ASP A 339 8.73 4.30 -8.07
N THR A 340 8.48 2.99 -8.09
CA THR A 340 7.13 2.39 -8.05
C THR A 340 6.85 1.56 -6.80
N GLY A 341 7.88 1.04 -6.13
CA GLY A 341 7.74 0.01 -5.09
C GLY A 341 7.53 -1.39 -5.65
N GLU A 342 7.54 -1.59 -6.98
CA GLU A 342 7.30 -2.91 -7.57
C GLU A 342 8.41 -3.89 -7.20
N LEU A 343 8.03 -5.09 -6.75
CA LEU A 343 8.99 -6.14 -6.38
C LEU A 343 9.74 -6.63 -7.63
N THR A 344 11.08 -6.56 -7.58
CA THR A 344 11.99 -7.02 -8.65
C THR A 344 12.66 -8.35 -8.33
N SER A 345 12.71 -8.75 -7.06
CA SER A 345 13.09 -10.12 -6.68
C SER A 345 11.97 -11.11 -7.03
N PRO A 346 12.27 -12.37 -7.37
CA PRO A 346 11.26 -13.37 -7.70
C PRO A 346 10.25 -13.57 -6.57
N ALA A 347 8.96 -13.46 -6.88
CA ALA A 347 7.86 -13.75 -5.94
C ALA A 347 7.42 -15.22 -5.94
N ALA A 348 7.76 -15.96 -7.00
CA ALA A 348 7.44 -17.37 -7.14
C ALA A 348 8.54 -18.10 -7.92
N VAL A 349 8.71 -19.38 -7.66
CA VAL A 349 9.53 -20.25 -8.52
C VAL A 349 8.75 -20.48 -9.81
N THR A 350 9.38 -20.28 -10.97
CA THR A 350 8.79 -20.66 -12.26
C THR A 350 8.46 -22.14 -12.20
N PRO A 351 7.22 -22.57 -12.51
CA PRO A 351 6.89 -23.99 -12.54
C PRO A 351 7.89 -24.72 -13.43
N PRO A 352 8.39 -25.90 -13.02
CA PRO A 352 9.21 -26.68 -13.93
C PRO A 352 8.41 -26.91 -15.22
N GLY A 353 9.06 -26.76 -16.37
CA GLY A 353 8.49 -27.20 -17.63
C GLY A 353 8.08 -28.69 -17.52
N PRO A 354 7.16 -29.17 -18.37
CA PRO A 354 6.70 -30.55 -18.31
C PRO A 354 7.93 -31.48 -18.34
N SER A 355 8.13 -32.23 -17.24
CA SER A 355 9.26 -33.15 -17.08
C SER A 355 9.13 -34.41 -17.92
N VAL A 356 8.03 -34.54 -18.68
CA VAL A 356 7.74 -35.61 -19.62
C VAL A 356 7.15 -34.99 -20.89
N TYR A 357 7.67 -35.37 -22.06
CA TYR A 357 7.04 -35.09 -23.34
C TYR A 357 5.62 -35.68 -23.30
N GLN A 358 4.60 -34.84 -23.40
CA GLN A 358 3.23 -35.29 -23.60
C GLN A 358 3.00 -35.36 -25.11
N ASP A 359 2.84 -36.56 -25.64
CA ASP A 359 2.31 -36.75 -26.99
C ASP A 359 0.95 -36.02 -27.07
N GLU A 360 0.74 -35.23 -28.13
CA GLU A 360 -0.55 -34.60 -28.39
C GLU A 360 -1.68 -35.65 -28.34
N PRO A 361 -2.84 -35.33 -27.75
CA PRO A 361 -3.98 -36.23 -27.82
C PRO A 361 -4.38 -36.40 -29.29
N ILE A 362 -4.20 -37.63 -29.79
CA ILE A 362 -4.82 -38.09 -31.03
C ILE A 362 -6.33 -37.92 -30.84
N ASN A 363 -6.92 -36.95 -31.53
CA ASN A 363 -8.37 -36.85 -31.70
C ASN A 363 -8.89 -38.20 -32.25
N PRO A 364 -9.77 -38.92 -31.54
CA PRO A 364 -10.63 -39.88 -32.20
C PRO A 364 -11.82 -39.12 -32.81
N ALA A 365 -12.06 -39.46 -34.08
CA ALA A 365 -13.08 -38.91 -34.98
C ALA A 365 -14.52 -38.96 -34.44
#